data_AF-A0A2K3JQH7-F1
#
_entry.id   AF-A0A2K3JQH7-F1
#
_cell.length_a   1.000
_cell.length_b   1.000
_cell.length_c   1.000
_cell.angle_alpha   90.00
_cell.angle_beta   90.00
_cell.angle_gamma   90.00
#
_symmetry.space_group_name_H-M   'P 1'
#
loop_
_entity.id
_entity.type
_entity.pdbx_description
1 polymer ?
#
loop_
_entity_poly.entity_id
_entity_poly.type
_entity_poly.pdbx_seq_one_letter_code
_entity_poly.pdbx_strand_id
1 'polypeptide(L)'
;AGVDIPEYPTRRRTFPVYCVAGRIIDFEKRFPKEISLEKDIDEYGLPYQKKRSDEDTNSMEMHCDDIQAVAVRGMKAWKKMCTGASKLMETYAVQTCGYCPEVQVGPKGHRVRNCQAYKHQMRDGQHAWQEATINDFVPP
;
A
#
# COMPACT_ATOMS: atom_id res chain seq x y z
N ALA A 1 -4.34 -9.27 5.18
CA ALA A 1 -5.49 -9.04 6.07
C ALA A 1 -6.84 -9.43 5.41
N GLY A 2 -7.16 -10.71 5.42
CA GLY A 2 -8.53 -11.20 5.23
C GLY A 2 -8.85 -12.07 6.45
N VAL A 3 -10.10 -12.09 6.91
CA VAL A 3 -10.53 -13.06 7.93
C VAL A 3 -10.44 -14.45 7.30
N ASP A 4 -9.75 -15.37 7.96
CA ASP A 4 -9.52 -16.72 7.48
C ASP A 4 -10.76 -17.57 7.78
N ILE A 5 -11.64 -17.70 6.79
CA ILE A 5 -12.84 -18.54 6.86
C ILE A 5 -12.44 -19.94 6.36
N PRO A 6 -12.52 -21.00 7.18
CA PRO A 6 -12.06 -22.34 6.81
C PRO A 6 -12.71 -22.88 5.54
N GLU A 7 -13.98 -22.53 5.32
CA GLU A 7 -14.73 -22.96 4.14
C GLU A 7 -14.41 -22.14 2.87
N TYR A 8 -13.86 -20.93 3.02
CA TYR A 8 -13.59 -19.99 1.92
C TYR A 8 -12.34 -19.14 2.20
N PRO A 9 -11.12 -19.66 1.95
CA PRO A 9 -9.89 -18.93 2.21
C PRO A 9 -9.82 -17.67 1.33
N THR A 10 -9.97 -16.50 1.95
CA THR A 10 -9.91 -15.22 1.25
C THR A 10 -8.44 -14.87 1.02
N ARG A 11 -7.91 -15.33 -0.12
CA ARG A 11 -6.50 -15.19 -0.46
C ARG A 11 -6.15 -13.73 -0.75
N ARG A 12 -5.61 -13.03 0.25
CA ARG A 12 -4.89 -11.76 0.08
C ARG A 12 -3.76 -11.96 -0.90
N ARG A 13 -3.84 -11.31 -2.07
CA ARG A 13 -2.79 -11.43 -3.09
C ARG A 13 -1.67 -10.46 -2.72
N THR A 14 -0.61 -10.99 -2.13
CA THR A 14 0.65 -10.27 -1.91
C THR A 14 1.49 -10.17 -3.17
N PHE A 15 1.17 -10.97 -4.19
CA PHE A 15 1.90 -11.06 -5.45
C PHE A 15 0.93 -11.03 -6.64
N PRO A 16 1.36 -10.56 -7.82
CA PRO A 16 0.56 -10.58 -9.02
C PRO A 16 0.25 -12.01 -9.49
N VAL A 17 -0.99 -12.18 -9.95
CA VAL A 17 -1.56 -13.47 -10.31
C VAL A 17 -2.29 -13.35 -11.64
N TYR A 18 -2.16 -14.36 -12.49
CA TYR A 18 -2.79 -14.38 -13.82
C TYR A 18 -3.71 -15.60 -13.96
N CYS A 19 -4.74 -15.46 -14.80
CA CYS A 19 -5.66 -16.54 -15.15
C CYS A 19 -5.22 -17.20 -16.46
N VAL A 20 -4.82 -18.47 -16.41
CA VAL A 20 -4.55 -19.29 -17.61
C VAL A 20 -5.61 -20.38 -17.68
N ALA A 21 -6.44 -20.34 -18.73
CA ALA A 21 -7.49 -21.34 -18.96
C ALA A 21 -8.37 -21.59 -17.71
N GLY A 22 -8.82 -20.52 -17.05
CA GLY A 22 -9.67 -20.58 -15.85
C GLY A 22 -8.94 -20.93 -14.55
N ARG A 23 -7.62 -21.22 -14.58
CA ARG A 23 -6.81 -21.47 -13.39
C ARG A 23 -6.05 -20.22 -12.98
N ILE A 24 -6.15 -19.88 -11.70
CA ILE A 24 -5.43 -18.78 -11.06
C ILE A 24 -4.03 -19.27 -10.70
N ILE A 25 -2.98 -18.68 -11.28
CA ILE A 25 -1.58 -19.06 -11.07
C ILE A 25 -0.80 -17.87 -10.51
N ASP A 26 -0.13 -18.06 -9.36
CA ASP A 26 0.77 -17.06 -8.79
C ASP A 26 2.07 -16.99 -9.58
N PHE A 27 2.47 -15.78 -9.95
CA PHE A 27 3.65 -15.56 -10.80
C PHE A 27 4.95 -16.08 -10.16
N GLU A 28 5.16 -15.77 -8.88
CA GLU A 28 6.37 -16.19 -8.16
C GLU A 28 6.38 -17.68 -7.78
N LYS A 29 5.22 -18.37 -7.79
CA LYS A 29 5.18 -19.83 -7.60
C LYS A 29 5.66 -20.58 -8.84
N ARG A 30 5.46 -20.01 -10.03
CA ARG A 30 5.88 -20.60 -11.30
C ARG A 30 7.32 -20.23 -11.66
N PHE A 31 7.78 -19.06 -11.22
CA PHE A 31 9.16 -18.62 -11.32
C PHE A 31 9.62 -18.18 -9.94
N PRO A 32 10.07 -19.13 -9.09
CA PRO A 32 10.65 -18.78 -7.81
C PRO A 32 11.78 -17.79 -8.06
N LYS A 33 11.72 -16.63 -7.43
CA LYS A 33 12.91 -15.79 -7.32
C LYS A 33 13.87 -16.58 -6.44
N GLU A 34 14.98 -17.05 -6.99
CA GLU A 34 16.15 -17.32 -6.18
C GLU A 34 16.56 -15.95 -5.61
N ILE A 35 16.13 -15.68 -4.39
CA ILE A 35 16.55 -14.49 -3.66
C ILE A 35 18.00 -14.79 -3.25
N SER A 36 18.95 -14.54 -4.15
CA SER A 36 20.31 -14.24 -3.73
C SER A 36 20.20 -13.02 -2.84
N LEU A 37 20.44 -13.25 -1.56
CA LEU A 37 20.35 -12.30 -0.45
C LEU A 37 21.51 -11.29 -0.55
N GLU A 38 21.62 -10.59 -1.67
CA GLU A 38 22.62 -9.55 -1.87
C GLU A 38 22.02 -8.35 -2.59
N LYS A 39 21.88 -7.30 -1.77
CA LYS A 39 21.60 -5.90 -2.08
C LYS A 39 20.16 -5.60 -2.51
N ASP A 40 19.40 -5.13 -1.50
CA ASP A 40 18.20 -4.33 -1.66
C ASP A 40 18.42 -3.27 -2.74
N ILE A 41 17.64 -3.36 -3.82
CA ILE A 41 17.51 -2.29 -4.79
C ILE A 41 16.33 -1.46 -4.30
N ASP A 42 16.60 -0.24 -3.84
CA ASP A 42 15.60 0.74 -3.42
C ASP A 42 14.60 1.03 -4.56
N GLU A 43 13.46 0.35 -4.56
CA GLU A 43 12.36 0.60 -5.50
C GLU A 43 11.47 1.75 -5.02
N TYR A 44 12.07 2.92 -4.79
CA TYR A 44 11.37 4.20 -4.67
C TYR A 44 12.14 5.30 -5.42
N GLY A 45 12.10 5.24 -6.75
CA GLY A 45 12.63 6.28 -7.62
C GLY A 45 11.73 7.52 -7.65
N LEU A 46 11.76 8.32 -6.58
CA LEU A 46 11.55 9.77 -6.72
C LEU A 46 12.93 10.41 -6.78
N PRO A 47 13.31 11.10 -7.88
CA PRO A 47 14.54 11.87 -7.88
C PRO A 47 14.32 13.10 -6.99
N TYR A 48 14.56 12.94 -5.69
CA TYR A 48 14.79 14.09 -4.83
C TYR A 48 16.09 14.72 -5.33
N GLN A 49 15.98 15.78 -6.13
CA GLN A 49 17.14 16.58 -6.48
C GLN A 49 17.69 17.15 -5.16
N LYS A 50 18.72 16.48 -4.63
CA LYS A 50 19.58 17.01 -3.60
C LYS A 50 20.29 18.22 -4.21
N LYS A 51 19.66 19.40 -4.10
CA LYS A 51 20.40 20.66 -4.22
C LYS A 51 21.53 20.56 -3.19
N ARG A 52 22.77 20.48 -3.66
CA ARG A 52 23.91 20.81 -2.83
C ARG A 52 23.74 22.29 -2.50
N SER A 53 23.28 22.58 -1.30
CA SER A 53 23.45 23.91 -0.73
C SER A 53 24.91 24.01 -0.33
N ASP A 54 25.64 24.83 -1.06
CA ASP A 54 26.87 25.45 -0.56
C ASP A 54 26.57 26.15 0.78
N GLU A 55 27.64 26.31 1.56
CA GLU A 55 27.71 26.81 2.93
C GLU A 55 26.84 28.04 3.21
N ASP A 56 26.44 28.16 4.49
CA ASP A 56 25.76 29.27 5.14
C ASP A 56 24.22 29.33 5.05
N THR A 57 23.54 28.46 5.80
CA THR A 57 22.25 28.83 6.39
C THR A 57 22.05 28.14 7.74
N ASN A 58 22.44 28.85 8.80
CA ASN A 58 21.88 28.83 10.16
C ASN A 58 21.10 27.56 10.53
N SER A 59 21.80 26.56 11.09
CA SER A 59 21.18 25.40 11.70
C SER A 59 20.31 25.86 12.87
N MET A 60 18.99 25.90 12.68
CA MET A 60 18.09 25.86 13.83
C MET A 60 18.27 24.50 14.49
N GLU A 61 19.11 24.44 15.53
CA GLU A 61 19.13 23.30 16.45
C GLU A 61 17.74 23.15 17.04
N MET A 62 16.99 22.16 16.55
CA MET A 62 15.73 21.77 17.16
C MET A 62 16.07 21.11 18.50
N HIS A 63 15.64 21.72 19.61
CA HIS A 63 15.97 21.24 20.95
C HIS A 63 15.47 19.80 21.12
N CYS A 64 16.20 18.97 21.87
CA CYS A 64 15.84 17.55 22.07
C CYS A 64 14.40 17.39 22.60
N ASP A 65 13.98 18.29 23.49
CA ASP A 65 12.61 18.35 24.02
C ASP A 65 11.56 18.62 22.95
N ASP A 66 11.90 19.43 21.93
CA ASP A 66 11.01 19.71 20.80
C ASP A 66 10.84 18.48 19.91
N ILE A 67 11.92 17.72 19.68
CA ILE A 67 11.87 16.46 18.93
C ILE A 67 10.97 15.44 19.66
N GLN A 68 11.15 15.29 20.97
CA GLN A 68 10.34 14.39 21.78
C GLN A 68 8.86 14.82 21.78
N ALA A 69 8.60 16.12 21.96
CA ALA A 69 7.24 16.66 21.94
C ALA A 69 6.56 16.46 20.57
N VAL A 70 7.29 16.67 19.47
CA VAL A 70 6.79 16.42 18.11
C VAL A 70 6.49 14.93 17.91
N ALA A 71 7.38 14.04 18.33
CA ALA A 71 7.17 12.60 18.21
C ALA A 71 5.93 12.13 18.98
N VAL A 72 5.74 12.57 20.22
CA VAL A 72 4.56 12.24 21.03
C VAL A 72 3.28 12.75 20.39
N ARG A 73 3.27 14.00 19.89
CA ARG A 73 2.12 14.57 19.18
C ARG A 73 1.83 13.80 17.89
N GLY A 74 2.86 13.45 17.13
CA GLY A 74 2.76 12.64 15.91
C GLY A 74 2.13 11.28 16.17
N MET A 75 2.61 10.55 17.18
CA MET A 75 2.05 9.25 17.56
C MET A 75 0.60 9.33 18.02
N LYS A 76 0.23 10.40 18.75
CA LYS A 76 -1.16 10.63 19.17
C LYS A 76 -2.06 10.94 17.97
N ALA A 77 -1.60 11.78 17.05
CA ALA A 77 -2.33 12.13 15.83
C ALA A 77 -2.51 10.90 14.91
N TRP A 78 -1.45 10.11 14.73
CA TRP A 78 -1.47 8.87 13.97
C TRP A 78 -2.49 7.87 14.53
N LYS A 79 -2.47 7.62 15.85
CA LYS A 79 -3.47 6.76 16.51
C LYS A 79 -4.90 7.27 16.28
N LYS A 80 -5.13 8.58 16.45
CA LYS A 80 -6.45 9.20 16.24
C LYS A 80 -6.93 9.03 14.80
N MET A 81 -6.05 9.21 13.82
CA MET A 81 -6.34 9.00 12.40
C MET A 81 -6.70 7.54 12.13
N CYS A 82 -5.91 6.58 12.60
CA CYS A 82 -6.17 5.15 12.41
C CYS A 82 -7.53 4.75 13.00
N THR A 83 -7.81 5.15 14.25
CA THR A 83 -9.10 4.85 14.89
C THR A 83 -10.27 5.52 14.18
N GLY A 84 -10.10 6.76 13.69
CA GLY A 84 -11.12 7.46 12.92
C GLY A 84 -11.42 6.78 11.59
N ALA A 85 -10.39 6.38 10.85
CA ALA A 85 -10.53 5.65 9.60
C ALA A 85 -11.23 4.30 9.80
N SER A 86 -10.84 3.51 10.81
CA SER A 86 -11.53 2.26 11.14
C SER A 86 -13.04 2.44 11.36
N LYS A 87 -13.45 3.45 12.13
CA LYS A 87 -14.87 3.75 12.37
C LYS A 87 -15.63 4.13 11.09
N LEU A 88 -14.98 4.85 10.17
CA LEU A 88 -15.58 5.17 8.87
C LEU A 88 -15.78 3.91 8.02
N MET A 89 -14.82 2.99 8.06
CA MET A 89 -14.88 1.72 7.33
C MET A 89 -15.93 0.75 7.89
N GLU A 90 -16.28 0.86 9.18
CA GLU A 90 -17.42 0.15 9.76
C GLU A 90 -18.76 0.66 9.22
N THR A 91 -18.85 1.95 8.88
CA THR A 91 -20.09 2.58 8.42
C THR A 91 -20.25 2.48 6.90
N TYR A 92 -19.16 2.67 6.17
CA TYR A 92 -19.13 2.67 4.72
C TYR A 92 -18.28 1.53 4.24
N ALA A 93 -18.82 0.68 3.36
CA ALA A 93 -18.01 -0.30 2.66
C ALA A 93 -16.93 0.43 1.85
N VAL A 94 -15.69 -0.01 1.97
CA VAL A 94 -14.56 0.56 1.23
C VAL A 94 -13.83 -0.55 0.51
N GLN A 95 -13.49 -0.29 -0.75
CA GLN A 95 -12.76 -1.19 -1.63
C GLN A 95 -11.43 -0.55 -2.00
N THR A 96 -10.39 -1.37 -2.07
CA THR A 96 -9.04 -0.96 -2.49
C THR A 96 -8.58 -1.87 -3.61
N CYS A 97 -7.79 -1.33 -4.53
CA CYS A 97 -7.15 -2.14 -5.56
C CYS A 97 -5.90 -2.82 -4.98
N GLY A 98 -5.77 -4.13 -5.14
CA GLY A 98 -4.57 -4.85 -4.70
C GLY A 98 -3.28 -4.54 -5.47
N TYR A 99 -3.32 -3.65 -6.45
CA TYR A 99 -2.17 -3.34 -7.33
C TYR A 99 -1.81 -1.86 -7.42
N CYS A 100 -2.77 -0.95 -7.28
CA CYS A 100 -2.55 0.49 -7.31
C CYS A 100 -3.17 1.13 -6.06
N PRO A 101 -2.76 2.34 -5.67
CA PRO A 101 -3.26 3.00 -4.45
C PRO A 101 -4.71 3.54 -4.57
N GLU A 102 -5.50 2.99 -5.49
CA GLU A 102 -6.85 3.45 -5.75
C GLU A 102 -7.84 2.87 -4.73
N VAL A 103 -8.69 3.75 -4.20
CA VAL A 103 -9.68 3.42 -3.18
C VAL A 103 -11.05 3.89 -3.67
N GLN A 104 -12.05 3.03 -3.52
CA GLN A 104 -13.44 3.31 -3.83
C GLN A 104 -14.28 3.15 -2.57
N VAL A 105 -15.06 4.18 -2.22
CA VAL A 105 -16.09 4.08 -1.20
C VAL A 105 -17.37 3.55 -1.85
N GLY A 106 -17.93 2.48 -1.28
CA GLY A 106 -19.11 1.79 -1.77
C GLY A 106 -18.97 0.26 -1.66
N PRO A 107 -20.10 -0.48 -1.77
CA PRO A 107 -20.12 -1.93 -1.63
C PRO A 107 -19.41 -2.67 -2.77
N LYS A 108 -19.18 -2.00 -3.91
CA LYS A 108 -18.52 -2.58 -5.08
C LYS A 108 -17.59 -1.55 -5.70
N GLY A 109 -16.42 -2.01 -6.13
CA GLY A 109 -15.52 -1.20 -6.94
C GLY A 109 -16.08 -0.92 -8.34
N HIS A 110 -15.61 0.14 -8.97
CA HIS A 110 -16.05 0.50 -10.31
C HIS A 110 -15.45 -0.41 -11.40
N ARG A 111 -16.00 -0.34 -12.62
CA ARG A 111 -15.52 -1.13 -13.78
C ARG A 111 -14.62 -0.35 -14.75
N VAL A 112 -14.30 0.91 -14.45
CA VAL A 112 -13.36 1.71 -15.25
C VAL A 112 -12.02 0.99 -15.37
N ARG A 113 -11.48 0.94 -16.59
CA ARG A 113 -10.23 0.25 -16.96
C ARG A 113 -9.04 1.21 -16.96
N ASN A 114 -8.80 1.87 -15.85
CA ASN A 114 -7.79 2.91 -15.67
C ASN A 114 -6.74 2.56 -14.61
N CYS A 115 -6.63 1.28 -14.20
CA CYS A 115 -5.62 0.85 -13.24
C CYS A 115 -4.22 1.17 -13.77
N GLN A 116 -3.46 1.98 -13.02
CA GLN A 116 -2.12 2.43 -13.39
C GLN A 116 -1.00 1.57 -12.79
N ALA A 117 -1.34 0.42 -12.20
CA ALA A 117 -0.34 -0.46 -11.60
C ALA A 117 0.60 -1.09 -12.64
N TYR A 118 1.77 -1.56 -12.19
CA TYR A 118 2.70 -2.30 -13.02
C TYR A 118 2.00 -3.48 -13.74
N LYS A 119 2.32 -3.66 -15.03
CA LYS A 119 1.72 -4.67 -15.92
C LYS A 119 0.18 -4.60 -16.04
N HIS A 120 -0.44 -3.43 -15.85
CA HIS A 120 -1.90 -3.26 -16.02
C HIS A 120 -2.40 -3.67 -17.42
N GLN A 121 -1.59 -3.55 -18.48
CA GLN A 121 -1.94 -3.96 -19.84
C GLN A 121 -2.28 -5.46 -19.92
N MET A 122 -1.59 -6.31 -19.15
CA MET A 122 -1.88 -7.75 -19.05
C MET A 122 -3.21 -8.04 -18.34
N ARG A 123 -3.75 -7.05 -17.63
CA ARG A 123 -5.03 -7.09 -16.92
C ARG A 123 -6.04 -6.14 -17.57
N ASP A 124 -5.77 -5.66 -18.79
CA ASP A 124 -6.68 -4.80 -19.55
C ASP A 124 -7.11 -3.55 -18.74
N GLY A 125 -6.17 -2.99 -17.96
CA GLY A 125 -6.40 -1.81 -17.11
C GLY A 125 -7.41 -2.02 -15.98
N GLN A 126 -7.86 -3.25 -15.71
CA GLN A 126 -8.87 -3.53 -14.70
C GLN A 126 -8.30 -3.43 -13.28
N HIS A 127 -9.16 -3.07 -12.34
CA HIS A 127 -8.83 -3.10 -10.91
C HIS A 127 -9.09 -4.47 -10.30
N ALA A 128 -8.25 -4.85 -9.34
CA ALA A 128 -8.48 -6.02 -8.51
C ALA A 128 -9.03 -5.55 -7.17
N TRP A 129 -10.32 -5.22 -7.16
CA TRP A 129 -11.01 -4.75 -5.96
C TRP A 129 -11.04 -5.83 -4.89
N GLN A 130 -10.70 -5.42 -3.68
CA GLN A 130 -10.83 -6.19 -2.45
C GLN A 130 -11.35 -5.26 -1.35
N GLU A 131 -11.95 -5.85 -0.32
CA GLU A 131 -12.35 -5.10 0.87
C GLU A 131 -11.12 -4.45 1.51
N ALA A 132 -11.23 -3.15 1.80
CA ALA A 132 -10.15 -2.38 2.38
C ALA A 132 -9.98 -2.69 3.86
N THR A 133 -8.75 -2.59 4.33
CA THR A 133 -8.36 -2.61 5.74
C THR A 133 -7.54 -1.38 6.08
N ILE A 134 -7.39 -1.10 7.37
CA ILE A 134 -6.62 0.06 7.82
C ILE A 134 -5.18 0.08 7.27
N ASN A 135 -4.59 -1.10 7.09
CA ASN A 135 -3.23 -1.25 6.56
C ASN A 135 -3.10 -0.85 5.09
N ASP A 136 -4.21 -0.80 4.35
CA ASP A 136 -4.22 -0.35 2.94
C ASP A 136 -4.19 1.18 2.84
N PHE A 137 -4.47 1.90 3.94
CA PHE A 137 -4.35 3.36 4.07
C PHE A 137 -3.08 3.78 4.81
N VAL A 138 -2.69 2.98 5.80
CA VAL A 138 -1.57 3.23 6.71
C VAL A 138 -0.77 1.94 6.82
N PRO A 139 0.21 1.73 5.92
CA PRO A 139 1.07 0.55 5.97
C PRO A 139 1.81 0.45 7.31
N PRO A 140 2.10 -0.78 7.80
CA PRO A 140 2.89 -1.01 9.00
C PRO A 140 4.35 -0.57 8.87
#